data_AF-A0AAX0N7W8-F1
#
_entry.id   AF-A0AAX0N7W8-F1
#
_cell.length_a   1.000
_cell.length_b   1.000
_cell.length_c   1.000
_cell.angle_alpha   90.00
_cell.angle_beta   90.00
_cell.angle_gamma   90.00
#
_symmetry.space_group_name_H-M   'P 1'
#
loop_
_entity.id
_entity.type
_entity.pdbx_description
1 polymer ?
#
loop_
_entity_poly.entity_id
_entity_poly.type
_entity_poly.pdbx_seq_one_letter_code
_entity_poly.pdbx_strand_id
1 'polypeptide(L)'
;MRKLKNVLLVSALALSAVTATVTIAETVDVEGGTWSYGYTTGINAYSDYYHSYNYHGSRVKNRNNGDTNTANAESGVWSKAWIWDVWDPATFYYSSDGGY
;
A
#
# COMPACT_ATOMS: atom_id res chain seq x y z
N MET A 1 -34.14 8.47 10.67
CA MET A 1 -33.90 8.72 9.23
C MET A 1 -32.45 8.36 8.93
N ARG A 2 -32.26 7.46 7.94
CA ARG A 2 -31.04 6.86 7.36
C ARG A 2 -29.72 6.97 8.17
N LYS A 3 -29.47 5.95 9.00
CA LYS A 3 -28.09 5.55 9.32
C LYS A 3 -27.52 4.89 8.06
N LEU A 4 -26.75 5.63 7.26
CA LEU A 4 -25.95 5.02 6.21
C LEU A 4 -24.96 4.08 6.90
N LYS A 5 -25.26 2.79 6.83
CA LYS A 5 -24.32 1.74 7.20
C LYS A 5 -23.34 1.70 6.05
N ASN A 6 -22.19 2.36 6.19
CA ASN A 6 -21.12 2.29 5.22
C ASN A 6 -20.76 0.81 5.05
N VAL A 7 -21.14 0.25 3.91
CA VAL A 7 -20.77 -1.08 3.49
C VAL A 7 -19.28 -0.97 3.15
N LEU A 8 -18.43 -1.49 4.04
CA LEU A 8 -16.99 -1.61 3.83
C LEU A 8 -16.77 -2.51 2.61
N LEU A 9 -16.38 -1.89 1.50
CA LEU A 9 -16.00 -2.57 0.26
C LEU A 9 -14.48 -2.70 0.29
N VAL A 10 -13.97 -3.53 1.22
CA VAL A 10 -12.54 -3.75 1.43
C VAL A 10 -11.92 -4.33 0.15
N SER A 11 -11.40 -3.45 -0.70
CA SER A 11 -10.76 -3.81 -1.96
C SER A 11 -9.28 -4.01 -1.69
N ALA A 12 -8.88 -5.23 -1.36
CA ALA A 12 -7.46 -5.58 -1.19
C ALA A 12 -6.95 -6.18 -2.51
N LEU A 13 -6.36 -5.37 -3.38
CA LEU A 13 -5.67 -5.88 -4.56
C LEU A 13 -4.25 -6.29 -4.17
N ALA A 14 -4.01 -7.60 -4.04
CA ALA A 14 -2.68 -8.15 -3.82
C ALA A 14 -2.04 -8.48 -5.17
N LEU A 15 -1.12 -7.64 -5.66
CA LEU A 15 -0.34 -7.94 -6.84
C LEU A 15 0.84 -8.85 -6.46
N SER A 16 0.89 -10.04 -7.06
CA SER A 16 1.99 -10.99 -6.86
C SER A 16 2.92 -10.93 -8.08
N ALA A 17 4.21 -10.66 -7.86
CA ALA A 17 5.20 -10.56 -8.94
C ALA A 17 6.41 -11.47 -8.71
N VAL A 18 6.93 -11.92 -9.86
CA VAL A 18 7.86 -13.03 -10.12
C VAL A 18 9.31 -12.69 -9.76
N THR A 19 10.11 -13.72 -9.48
CA THR A 19 11.52 -13.66 -9.09
C THR A 19 12.44 -13.11 -10.19
N ALA A 20 13.04 -11.93 -9.98
CA ALA A 20 14.47 -11.62 -10.21
C ALA A 20 14.73 -10.12 -9.97
N THR A 21 15.87 -9.81 -9.35
CA THR A 21 16.30 -8.52 -8.77
C THR A 21 16.31 -7.33 -9.75
N VAL A 22 15.49 -6.30 -9.52
CA VAL A 22 15.61 -4.95 -10.12
C VAL A 22 14.94 -3.91 -9.20
N THR A 23 15.57 -2.75 -8.99
CA THR A 23 14.94 -1.57 -8.40
C THR A 23 13.81 -1.08 -9.32
N ILE A 24 12.57 -1.50 -9.06
CA ILE A 24 11.40 -1.09 -9.81
C ILE A 24 10.38 -0.60 -8.80
N ALA A 25 10.33 0.72 -8.63
CA ALA A 25 9.16 1.38 -8.10
C ALA A 25 8.17 1.55 -9.25
N GLU A 26 6.90 1.25 -8.99
CA GLU A 26 5.80 1.47 -9.92
C GLU A 26 4.83 2.49 -9.31
N THR A 27 4.23 3.33 -10.15
CA THR A 27 3.17 4.24 -9.75
C THR A 27 2.00 4.10 -10.71
N VAL A 28 0.81 3.82 -10.17
CA VAL A 28 -0.42 3.55 -10.92
C VAL A 28 -1.61 4.26 -10.30
N ASP A 29 -2.55 4.69 -11.14
CA ASP A 29 -3.85 5.19 -10.68
C ASP A 29 -4.80 4.00 -10.46
N VAL A 30 -5.34 3.88 -9.25
CA VAL A 30 -6.20 2.77 -8.82
C VAL A 30 -7.30 3.29 -7.90
N GLU A 31 -8.53 2.80 -8.11
CA GLU A 31 -9.67 3.04 -7.21
C GLU A 31 -9.87 4.52 -6.79
N GLY A 32 -9.67 5.46 -7.73
CA GLY A 32 -9.83 6.89 -7.49
C GLY A 32 -8.65 7.58 -6.76
N GLY A 33 -7.61 6.82 -6.44
CA GLY A 33 -6.35 7.30 -5.87
C GLY A 33 -5.13 6.97 -6.75
N THR A 34 -3.95 7.28 -6.23
CA THR A 34 -2.66 6.97 -6.85
C THR A 34 -1.85 6.12 -5.89
N TRP A 35 -1.36 4.98 -6.35
CA TRP A 35 -0.57 4.04 -5.58
C TRP A 35 0.85 3.98 -6.13
N SER A 36 1.84 4.21 -5.26
CA SER A 36 3.26 4.06 -5.58
C SER A 36 3.86 2.99 -4.68
N TYR A 37 4.48 1.97 -5.26
CA TYR A 37 4.99 0.85 -4.48
C TYR A 37 6.23 0.24 -5.13
N GLY A 38 6.98 -0.51 -4.35
CA GLY A 38 8.12 -1.27 -4.83
C GLY A 38 9.34 -1.08 -3.95
N TYR A 39 10.51 -1.13 -4.59
CA TYR A 39 11.80 -1.10 -3.92
C TYR A 39 12.55 0.18 -4.27
N THR A 40 13.10 0.88 -3.27
CA THR A 40 13.96 2.04 -3.49
C THR A 40 15.44 1.65 -3.54
N THR A 41 16.25 2.46 -4.23
CA THR A 41 17.70 2.42 -4.08
C THR A 41 18.06 2.79 -2.64
N GLY A 42 18.55 1.83 -1.86
CA GLY A 42 18.86 2.05 -0.44
C GLY A 42 18.32 1.02 0.55
N ILE A 43 17.87 -0.14 0.07
CA ILE A 43 17.45 -1.32 0.87
C ILE A 43 16.01 -1.22 1.41
N ASN A 44 15.12 -0.36 0.87
CA ASN A 44 13.74 -0.22 1.41
C ASN A 44 12.66 -0.69 0.46
N ALA A 45 11.66 -1.38 1.00
CA ALA A 45 10.42 -1.71 0.32
C ALA A 45 9.34 -0.79 0.86
N TYR A 46 8.52 -0.24 -0.01
CA TYR A 46 7.49 0.72 0.37
C TYR A 46 6.19 0.49 -0.39
N SER A 47 5.10 0.91 0.24
CA SER A 47 3.77 1.04 -0.34
C SER A 47 3.24 2.39 0.13
N ASP A 48 3.08 3.32 -0.79
CA ASP A 48 2.57 4.66 -0.56
C ASP A 48 1.27 4.81 -1.34
N TYR A 49 0.19 5.24 -0.71
CA TYR A 49 -1.11 5.41 -1.36
C TYR A 49 -1.71 6.78 -1.07
N TYR A 50 -2.23 7.43 -2.09
CA TYR A 50 -2.92 8.71 -2.01
C TYR A 50 -4.36 8.57 -2.47
N HIS A 51 -5.28 9.09 -1.67
CA HIS A 51 -6.66 9.28 -2.09
C HIS A 51 -7.18 10.66 -1.67
N SER A 52 -7.73 11.43 -2.61
CA SER A 52 -8.10 12.84 -2.39
C SER A 52 -9.37 13.04 -1.57
N TYR A 53 -10.26 12.04 -1.53
CA TYR A 53 -11.60 12.18 -0.94
C TYR A 53 -11.91 11.29 0.27
N ASN A 54 -11.14 10.22 0.48
CA ASN A 54 -11.46 9.18 1.45
C ASN A 54 -10.31 9.03 2.44
N TYR A 55 -10.65 8.62 3.66
CA TYR A 55 -9.69 7.99 4.54
C TYR A 55 -9.20 6.68 3.90
N HIS A 56 -7.88 6.47 3.91
CA HIS A 56 -7.25 5.41 3.12
C HIS A 56 -5.98 4.89 3.81
N GLY A 57 -5.42 3.80 3.30
CA GLY A 57 -4.28 3.13 3.90
C GLY A 57 -3.30 2.53 2.90
N SER A 58 -2.11 2.23 3.39
CA SER A 58 -1.05 1.50 2.69
C SER A 58 -0.39 0.51 3.66
N ARG A 59 0.10 -0.60 3.13
CA ARG A 59 0.84 -1.60 3.89
C ARG A 59 1.91 -2.25 3.03
N VAL A 60 3.04 -2.55 3.63
CA VAL A 60 4.09 -3.39 3.05
C VAL A 60 4.42 -4.52 4.02
N LYS A 61 4.66 -5.72 3.47
CA LYS A 61 5.01 -6.90 4.27
C LYS A 61 6.13 -7.68 3.61
N ASN A 62 7.24 -7.89 4.30
CA ASN A 62 8.28 -8.84 3.94
C ASN A 62 7.71 -10.27 4.01
N ARG A 63 7.87 -11.03 2.93
CA ARG A 63 7.27 -12.36 2.77
C ARG A 63 7.99 -13.44 3.58
N ASN A 64 9.26 -13.25 3.90
CA ASN A 64 10.12 -14.27 4.50
C ASN A 64 10.19 -14.14 6.03
N ASN A 65 10.49 -12.94 6.53
CA ASN A 65 10.63 -12.70 7.98
C ASN A 65 9.35 -12.16 8.65
N GLY A 66 8.36 -11.76 7.85
CA GLY A 66 7.09 -11.23 8.34
C GLY A 66 7.11 -9.76 8.78
N ASP A 67 8.24 -9.05 8.61
CA ASP A 67 8.34 -7.61 8.88
C ASP A 67 7.26 -6.86 8.10
N THR A 68 6.59 -5.93 8.77
CA THR A 68 5.40 -5.30 8.21
C THR A 68 5.32 -3.87 8.72
N ASN A 69 4.91 -2.98 7.84
CA ASN A 69 4.56 -1.62 8.20
C ASN A 69 3.23 -1.27 7.55
N THR A 70 2.42 -0.52 8.30
CA THR A 70 1.10 -0.08 7.94
C THR A 70 1.02 1.42 8.20
N ALA A 71 0.45 2.16 7.26
CA ALA A 71 0.10 3.55 7.46
C ALA A 71 -1.33 3.81 7.00
N ASN A 72 -1.98 4.75 7.67
CA ASN A 72 -3.29 5.26 7.30
C ASN A 72 -3.22 6.78 7.20
N ALA A 73 -3.99 7.38 6.31
CA ALA A 73 -4.02 8.82 6.10
C ALA A 73 -5.45 9.32 5.88
N GLU A 74 -5.68 10.55 6.35
CA GLU A 74 -6.87 11.32 6.01
C GLU A 74 -6.87 11.68 4.51
N SER A 75 -8.02 12.11 4.02
CA SER A 75 -8.19 12.51 2.62
C SER A 75 -7.20 13.62 2.21
N GLY A 76 -6.67 13.51 0.99
CA GLY A 76 -5.78 14.51 0.42
C GLY A 76 -4.34 14.48 0.94
N VAL A 77 -3.95 13.46 1.72
CA VAL A 77 -2.57 13.23 2.18
C VAL A 77 -2.12 11.84 1.74
N TRP A 78 -0.82 11.63 1.56
CA TRP A 78 -0.28 10.29 1.29
C TRP A 78 -0.21 9.44 2.56
N SER A 79 -0.77 8.25 2.53
CA SER A 79 -0.41 7.16 3.44
C SER A 79 0.92 6.54 2.99
N LYS A 80 1.87 6.36 3.91
CA LYS A 80 3.24 5.91 3.60
C LYS A 80 3.72 4.77 4.50
N ALA A 81 3.85 3.58 3.95
CA ALA A 81 4.33 2.40 4.66
C ALA A 81 5.64 1.89 4.05
N TRP A 82 6.64 1.60 4.88
CA TRP A 82 7.93 1.12 4.40
C TRP A 82 8.67 0.23 5.42
N ILE A 83 9.54 -0.65 4.93
CA ILE A 83 10.39 -1.55 5.72
C ILE A 83 11.83 -1.50 5.19
N TRP A 84 12.82 -1.75 6.07
CA TRP A 84 14.26 -1.74 5.75
C TRP A 84 14.78 -3.08 5.18
N ASP A 85 13.99 -4.16 5.22
CA ASP A 85 14.48 -5.48 4.84
C ASP A 85 13.88 -5.95 3.50
N VAL A 86 14.67 -5.77 2.43
CA VAL A 86 14.30 -6.08 1.04
C VAL A 86 15.12 -7.16 0.38
N TRP A 87 16.04 -7.77 1.12
CA TRP A 87 16.75 -8.95 0.61
C TRP A 87 15.78 -10.09 0.32
N ASP A 88 14.61 -10.03 0.95
CA ASP A 88 13.47 -10.89 0.68
C ASP A 88 12.36 -10.18 -0.11
N PRO A 89 11.57 -10.93 -0.89
CA PRO A 89 10.38 -10.42 -1.54
C PRO A 89 9.42 -9.77 -0.54
N ALA A 90 8.81 -8.67 -0.94
CA ALA A 90 7.78 -7.95 -0.19
C ALA A 90 6.46 -7.96 -0.97
N THR A 91 5.36 -7.97 -0.24
CA THR A 91 4.02 -7.77 -0.78
C THR A 91 3.55 -6.37 -0.39
N PHE A 92 2.99 -5.67 -1.37
CA PHE A 92 2.52 -4.30 -1.24
C PHE A 92 1.00 -4.27 -1.29
N TYR A 93 0.39 -3.39 -0.50
CA TYR A 93 -1.05 -3.25 -0.43
C TYR A 93 -1.45 -1.76 -0.32
N TYR A 94 -2.61 -1.42 -0.88
CA TYR A 94 -3.32 -0.15 -0.68
C TYR A 94 -4.80 -0.39 -0.32
N SER A 95 -5.45 0.59 0.31
CA SER A 95 -6.87 0.52 0.70
C SER A 95 -7.52 1.88 0.41
N SER A 96 -8.51 1.92 -0.48
CA SER A 96 -9.19 3.13 -0.97
C SER A 96 -10.34 3.63 -0.09
N ASP A 97 -10.83 2.79 0.82
CA ASP A 97 -12.06 3.02 1.58
C ASP A 97 -11.94 2.66 3.07
N GLY A 98 -10.75 2.85 3.63
CA GLY A 98 -10.45 2.53 5.02
C GLY A 98 -8.96 2.44 5.29
N GLY A 99 -8.62 2.27 6.57
CA GLY A 99 -7.26 1.93 6.99
C GLY A 99 -7.03 0.44 7.08
N TYR A 100 -5.76 0.07 7.27
CA TYR A 100 -5.31 -1.27 7.67
C TYR A 100 -5.33 -1.47 9.18
#